data_AF-A0A8C9JJK2-F1
#
_entry.id   AF-A0A8C9JJK2-F1
#
_cell.length_a   1.000
_cell.length_b   1.000
_cell.length_c   1.000
_cell.angle_alpha   90.00
_cell.angle_beta   90.00
_cell.angle_gamma   90.00
#
_symmetry.space_group_name_H-M   'P 1'
#
loop_
_entity.id
_entity.type
_entity.pdbx_description
1 polymer ?
#
loop_
_entity_poly.entity_id
_entity_poly.type
_entity_poly.pdbx_seq_one_letter_code
_entity_poly.pdbx_strand_id
1 'polypeptide(L)'
;METWSVDQVCSWLVEKNLGELVRRFQEEEISGAALLALNDRMVQQLVKKIGHQAVLMDLITKYKQKSQRLEPPGSPRETAPLQRAKAVSPDEQSSSPANRGKHTPSFYPAENLDNGVIDQRVLKQRRNVKHVLARNKALQWTKSYVLPEFPYDVKCMLAEQKCPDHSMRIRIIEFLQADMTKYLEGSLYPSTQQYNDVVNALLQAHPFLDEDGCGFFLWKRALKDRFKYVRRPIEDDEQVVRNKCKFGHRRGQTKKFLPDTNSDEIKIVRIKVSA
;
A
#
# COMPACT_ATOMS: atom_id res chain seq x y z
N MET A 1 -33.69 2.46 -9.19
CA MET A 1 -32.83 3.59 -8.77
C MET A 1 -32.81 4.68 -9.82
N GLU A 2 -32.94 4.36 -11.10
CA GLU A 2 -32.97 5.35 -12.19
C GLU A 2 -34.14 6.36 -12.11
N THR A 3 -35.31 5.94 -11.59
CA THR A 3 -36.50 6.79 -11.41
C THR A 3 -36.59 7.48 -10.04
N TRP A 4 -35.53 7.45 -9.24
CA TRP A 4 -35.59 7.99 -7.87
C TRP A 4 -35.54 9.52 -7.83
N SER A 5 -36.40 10.11 -6.98
CA SER A 5 -36.33 11.53 -6.63
C SER A 5 -35.11 11.84 -5.74
N VAL A 6 -34.77 13.11 -5.61
CA VAL A 6 -33.68 13.58 -4.73
C VAL A 6 -33.91 13.12 -3.29
N ASP A 7 -35.14 13.20 -2.77
CA ASP A 7 -35.48 12.76 -1.40
C ASP A 7 -35.30 11.25 -1.18
N GLN A 8 -35.58 10.46 -2.21
CA GLN A 8 -35.35 9.02 -2.19
C GLN A 8 -33.86 8.69 -2.19
N VAL A 9 -33.05 9.45 -2.94
CA VAL A 9 -31.58 9.33 -2.91
C VAL A 9 -31.03 9.73 -1.54
N CYS A 10 -31.53 10.81 -0.94
CA CYS A 10 -31.13 11.26 0.39
C CYS A 10 -31.47 10.22 1.46
N SER A 11 -32.68 9.64 1.42
CA SER A 11 -33.09 8.57 2.34
C SER A 11 -32.20 7.33 2.22
N TRP A 12 -31.84 6.97 0.98
CA TRP A 12 -30.93 5.86 0.71
C TRP A 12 -29.50 6.12 1.23
N LEU A 13 -28.99 7.35 1.11
CA LEU A 13 -27.68 7.71 1.68
C LEU A 13 -27.66 7.55 3.21
N VAL A 14 -28.75 7.93 3.90
CA VAL A 14 -28.87 7.71 5.35
C VAL A 14 -28.84 6.21 5.66
N GLU A 15 -29.61 5.39 4.93
CA GLU A 15 -29.66 3.94 5.12
C GLU A 15 -28.29 3.26 4.90
N LYS A 16 -27.48 3.79 3.98
CA LYS A 16 -26.12 3.26 3.68
C LYS A 16 -25.01 3.88 4.53
N ASN A 17 -25.34 4.53 5.65
CA ASN A 17 -24.39 5.20 6.54
C ASN A 17 -23.57 6.32 5.87
N LEU A 18 -24.11 6.92 4.82
CA LEU A 18 -23.57 8.07 4.10
C LEU A 18 -24.37 9.35 4.39
N GLY A 19 -25.03 9.42 5.55
CA GLY A 19 -25.90 10.53 5.95
C GLY A 19 -25.22 11.91 5.94
N GLU A 20 -23.91 11.97 6.16
CA GLU A 20 -23.13 13.21 6.05
C GLU A 20 -23.13 13.81 4.63
N LEU A 21 -23.43 13.02 3.61
CA LEU A 21 -23.47 13.46 2.21
C LEU A 21 -24.83 14.03 1.81
N VAL A 22 -25.89 13.78 2.59
CA VAL A 22 -27.28 14.16 2.27
C VAL A 22 -27.39 15.64 1.93
N ARG A 23 -26.80 16.50 2.76
CA ARG A 23 -26.84 17.96 2.55
C ARG A 23 -26.23 18.36 1.20
N ARG A 24 -25.14 17.71 0.80
CA ARG A 24 -24.44 17.99 -0.48
C ARG A 24 -25.21 17.46 -1.67
N PHE A 25 -25.81 16.28 -1.56
CA PHE A 25 -26.61 15.70 -2.63
C PHE A 25 -27.93 16.44 -2.84
N GLN A 26 -28.47 17.04 -1.79
CA GLN A 26 -29.64 17.92 -1.84
C GLN A 26 -29.28 19.29 -2.43
N GLU A 27 -28.16 19.90 -2.02
CA GLU A 27 -27.66 21.16 -2.59
C GLU A 27 -27.38 21.07 -4.10
N GLU A 28 -26.89 19.92 -4.58
CA GLU A 28 -26.54 19.67 -5.99
C GLU A 28 -27.67 18.95 -6.77
N GLU A 29 -28.87 18.84 -6.19
CA GLU A 29 -30.08 18.25 -6.80
C GLU A 29 -29.87 16.87 -7.47
N ILE A 30 -29.13 15.99 -6.80
CA ILE A 30 -28.73 14.71 -7.38
C ILE A 30 -29.88 13.70 -7.34
N SER A 31 -30.54 13.56 -8.48
CA SER A 31 -31.56 12.53 -8.72
C SER A 31 -30.97 11.13 -8.91
N GLY A 32 -31.81 10.10 -8.89
CA GLY A 32 -31.39 8.70 -9.05
C GLY A 32 -30.67 8.41 -10.37
N ALA A 33 -31.11 9.03 -11.47
CA ALA A 33 -30.43 8.96 -12.76
C ALA A 33 -29.05 9.63 -12.71
N ALA A 34 -28.94 10.82 -12.11
CA ALA A 34 -27.68 11.52 -11.93
C ALA A 34 -26.70 10.75 -11.05
N LEU A 35 -27.20 10.14 -9.95
CA LEU A 35 -26.43 9.27 -9.06
C LEU A 35 -25.79 8.11 -9.82
N LEU A 36 -26.55 7.45 -10.71
CA LEU A 36 -26.03 6.36 -11.53
C LEU A 36 -25.06 6.86 -12.62
N ALA A 37 -25.16 8.12 -13.06
CA ALA A 37 -24.26 8.72 -14.04
C ALA A 37 -22.96 9.29 -13.43
N LEU A 38 -22.81 9.30 -12.10
CA LEU A 38 -21.61 9.82 -11.45
C LEU A 38 -20.36 9.03 -11.87
N ASN A 39 -19.37 9.78 -12.35
CA ASN A 39 -18.04 9.30 -12.67
C ASN A 39 -17.04 9.64 -11.54
N ASP A 40 -15.90 8.97 -11.54
CA ASP A 40 -14.89 9.08 -10.47
C ASP A 40 -14.51 10.55 -10.14
N ARG A 41 -14.29 11.39 -11.15
CA ARG A 41 -13.99 12.82 -10.96
C ARG A 41 -15.12 13.61 -10.30
N MET A 42 -16.37 13.32 -10.63
CA MET A 42 -17.54 14.01 -10.05
C MET A 42 -17.71 13.61 -8.58
N VAL A 43 -17.50 12.32 -8.27
CA VAL A 43 -17.52 11.83 -6.89
C VAL A 43 -16.40 12.44 -6.05
N GLN A 44 -15.21 12.63 -6.62
CA GLN A 44 -14.12 13.33 -5.94
C GLN A 44 -14.45 14.79 -5.59
N GLN A 45 -15.21 15.49 -6.45
CA GLN A 45 -15.64 16.87 -6.19
C GLN A 45 -16.76 16.94 -5.15
N LEU A 46 -17.71 16.01 -5.24
CA LEU A 46 -18.91 15.99 -4.39
C LEU A 46 -18.62 15.47 -2.97
N VAL A 47 -17.71 14.50 -2.85
CA VAL A 47 -17.42 13.79 -1.60
C VAL A 47 -15.96 13.99 -1.23
N LYS A 48 -15.67 14.75 -0.17
CA LYS A 48 -14.28 15.05 0.24
C LYS A 48 -13.56 13.88 0.93
N LYS A 49 -14.31 12.96 1.54
CA LYS A 49 -13.75 11.82 2.29
C LYS A 49 -13.51 10.64 1.34
N ILE A 50 -12.25 10.26 1.13
CA ILE A 50 -11.84 9.13 0.26
C ILE A 50 -12.57 7.82 0.61
N GLY A 51 -12.78 7.54 1.91
CA GLY A 51 -13.53 6.35 2.34
C GLY A 51 -14.98 6.37 1.89
N HIS A 52 -15.65 7.53 1.96
CA HIS A 52 -17.02 7.67 1.48
C HIS A 52 -17.10 7.63 -0.05
N GLN A 53 -16.09 8.15 -0.76
CA GLN A 53 -15.99 8.03 -2.22
C GLN A 53 -15.98 6.55 -2.64
N ALA A 54 -15.12 5.74 -2.02
CA ALA A 54 -14.99 4.32 -2.33
C ALA A 54 -16.29 3.54 -2.04
N VAL A 55 -16.92 3.79 -0.88
CA VAL A 55 -18.20 3.15 -0.51
C VAL A 55 -19.32 3.55 -1.45
N LEU A 56 -19.43 4.84 -1.79
CA LEU A 56 -20.45 5.33 -2.72
C LEU A 56 -20.27 4.72 -4.12
N MET A 57 -19.04 4.69 -4.63
CA MET A 57 -18.73 4.09 -5.93
C MET A 57 -19.06 2.59 -5.95
N ASP A 58 -18.66 1.83 -4.93
CA ASP A 58 -19.00 0.41 -4.81
C ASP A 58 -20.52 0.16 -4.78
N LEU A 59 -21.26 0.98 -4.04
CA LEU A 59 -22.73 0.91 -4.01
C LEU A 59 -23.34 1.19 -5.39
N ILE A 60 -22.91 2.24 -6.08
CA ILE A 60 -23.38 2.56 -7.45
C ILE A 60 -23.07 1.40 -8.40
N THR A 61 -21.85 0.85 -8.35
CA THR A 61 -21.44 -0.30 -9.17
C THR A 61 -22.29 -1.54 -8.89
N LYS A 62 -22.56 -1.85 -7.62
CA LYS A 62 -23.44 -2.98 -7.23
C LYS A 62 -24.85 -2.82 -7.75
N TYR A 63 -25.41 -1.61 -7.72
CA TYR A 63 -26.74 -1.36 -8.27
C TYR A 63 -26.78 -1.48 -9.80
N LYS A 64 -25.74 -1.00 -10.51
CA LYS A 64 -25.62 -1.20 -11.97
C LYS A 64 -25.55 -2.67 -12.35
N GLN A 65 -24.75 -3.46 -11.63
CA GLN A 65 -24.64 -4.92 -11.86
C GLN A 65 -25.94 -5.66 -11.56
N LYS A 66 -26.67 -5.26 -10.50
CA LYS A 66 -27.98 -5.85 -10.17
C LYS A 66 -29.03 -5.55 -11.25
N SER A 67 -28.99 -4.36 -11.85
CA SER A 67 -29.89 -3.99 -12.95
C SER A 67 -29.59 -4.77 -14.24
N GLN A 68 -28.32 -5.01 -14.56
CA GLN A 68 -27.92 -5.78 -15.74
C GLN A 68 -28.22 -7.28 -15.63
N ARG A 69 -28.31 -7.82 -14.40
CA ARG A 69 -28.64 -9.24 -14.16
C ARG A 69 -30.13 -9.57 -14.30
N LEU A 70 -30.98 -8.56 -14.47
CA LEU A 70 -32.43 -8.70 -14.65
C LEU A 70 -32.88 -8.62 -16.12
N GLU A 71 -31.97 -8.31 -17.04
CA GLU A 71 -32.23 -8.42 -18.49
C GLU A 71 -31.81 -9.83 -18.96
N PRO A 72 -32.72 -10.67 -19.47
CA PRO A 72 -32.35 -11.93 -20.10
C PRO A 72 -31.54 -11.64 -21.38
N PRO A 73 -30.47 -12.40 -21.69
CA PRO A 73 -29.82 -12.29 -22.98
C PRO A 73 -30.77 -12.81 -24.07
N GLY A 74 -31.37 -11.90 -24.82
CA GLY A 74 -32.07 -12.21 -26.06
C GLY A 74 -31.08 -12.77 -27.10
N SER A 75 -31.12 -14.08 -27.29
CA SER A 75 -30.85 -14.85 -28.53
C SER A 75 -29.72 -14.40 -29.48
N PRO A 76 -28.64 -15.18 -29.61
CA PRO A 76 -27.73 -15.13 -30.75
C PRO A 76 -28.30 -15.92 -31.94
N ARG A 77 -28.51 -15.28 -33.09
CA ARG A 77 -28.73 -15.98 -34.38
C ARG A 77 -27.43 -16.01 -35.18
N GLU A 78 -26.74 -17.16 -35.05
CA GLU A 78 -26.30 -18.07 -36.13
C GLU A 78 -26.12 -17.51 -37.56
N THR A 79 -24.90 -17.63 -38.11
CA THR A 79 -24.51 -18.50 -39.27
C THR A 79 -23.06 -18.16 -39.70
N ALA A 80 -22.04 -19.00 -39.45
CA ALA A 80 -21.57 -20.17 -40.23
C ALA A 80 -20.21 -19.85 -40.95
N PRO A 81 -19.41 -20.85 -41.45
CA PRO A 81 -18.04 -21.07 -40.96
C PRO A 81 -16.93 -21.33 -42.04
N LEU A 82 -15.68 -21.49 -41.56
CA LEU A 82 -14.56 -22.34 -42.05
C LEU A 82 -13.97 -22.19 -43.48
N GLN A 83 -12.62 -22.13 -43.57
CA GLN A 83 -11.71 -22.88 -44.49
C GLN A 83 -10.25 -22.40 -44.23
N ARG A 84 -9.33 -23.12 -43.59
CA ARG A 84 -8.47 -24.26 -44.02
C ARG A 84 -7.79 -24.11 -45.40
N ALA A 85 -6.46 -23.96 -45.40
CA ALA A 85 -5.54 -24.70 -46.26
C ALA A 85 -4.08 -24.62 -45.76
N LYS A 86 -3.37 -25.73 -45.95
CA LYS A 86 -2.01 -26.08 -45.53
C LYS A 86 -1.28 -26.48 -46.81
N ALA A 87 -0.03 -26.07 -47.03
CA ALA A 87 0.88 -26.74 -47.96
C ALA A 87 2.34 -26.54 -47.56
N VAL A 88 3.06 -27.66 -47.59
CA VAL A 88 4.48 -27.93 -47.33
C VAL A 88 5.13 -28.21 -48.69
N SER A 89 6.43 -27.89 -48.88
CA SER A 89 7.43 -28.78 -49.50
C SER A 89 8.84 -28.12 -49.57
N PRO A 90 9.93 -28.91 -49.73
CA PRO A 90 11.23 -28.68 -49.08
C PRO A 90 12.46 -28.59 -50.04
N ASP A 91 13.64 -28.59 -49.41
CA ASP A 91 14.95 -29.11 -49.85
C ASP A 91 15.96 -28.18 -50.56
N GLU A 92 17.15 -27.97 -49.95
CA GLU A 92 18.40 -28.66 -50.32
C GLU A 92 19.62 -28.17 -49.49
N GLN A 93 20.53 -29.10 -49.23
CA GLN A 93 21.68 -29.05 -48.33
C GLN A 93 22.96 -28.52 -49.02
N SER A 94 23.93 -28.00 -48.25
CA SER A 94 25.36 -28.38 -48.41
C SER A 94 26.29 -27.85 -47.29
N SER A 95 26.84 -28.81 -46.53
CA SER A 95 28.26 -29.02 -46.16
C SER A 95 29.07 -28.04 -45.27
N SER A 96 29.55 -28.61 -44.16
CA SER A 96 30.51 -28.10 -43.13
C SER A 96 32.00 -28.32 -43.53
N PRO A 97 33.08 -28.09 -42.71
CA PRO A 97 33.33 -28.77 -41.40
C PRO A 97 34.22 -28.08 -40.30
N ALA A 98 34.16 -28.68 -39.10
CA ALA A 98 35.15 -28.80 -38.00
C ALA A 98 35.57 -27.53 -37.20
N ASN A 99 35.67 -27.51 -35.86
CA ASN A 99 36.35 -28.51 -35.01
C ASN A 99 36.02 -28.32 -33.49
N ARG A 100 35.97 -29.45 -32.76
CA ARG A 100 36.27 -29.73 -31.31
C ARG A 100 35.90 -28.70 -30.21
N GLY A 101 35.31 -29.07 -29.07
CA GLY A 101 34.91 -30.37 -28.54
C GLY A 101 34.52 -30.29 -27.04
N LYS A 102 33.69 -31.26 -26.60
CA LYS A 102 33.47 -31.83 -25.24
C LYS A 102 33.11 -30.80 -24.13
N HIS A 103 31.99 -30.91 -23.41
CA HIS A 103 31.67 -31.91 -22.39
C HIS A 103 30.15 -31.97 -22.11
N THR A 104 29.59 -33.18 -21.98
CA THR A 104 28.29 -33.55 -21.38
C THR A 104 28.49 -33.90 -19.88
N PRO A 105 27.47 -34.17 -19.02
CA PRO A 105 26.05 -34.45 -19.31
C PRO A 105 25.01 -33.70 -18.44
N SER A 106 23.88 -33.42 -19.07
CA SER A 106 22.60 -33.05 -18.46
C SER A 106 21.89 -34.30 -17.94
N PHE A 107 21.43 -34.26 -16.68
CA PHE A 107 20.51 -35.24 -16.13
C PHE A 107 19.36 -34.53 -15.40
N TYR A 108 18.14 -34.97 -15.78
CA TYR A 108 16.87 -35.07 -15.03
C TYR A 108 15.65 -34.39 -15.68
N PRO A 109 14.46 -35.01 -15.50
CA PRO A 109 13.44 -35.15 -16.53
C PRO A 109 12.18 -34.32 -16.26
N ALA A 110 11.36 -34.21 -17.29
CA ALA A 110 9.99 -33.69 -17.22
C ALA A 110 9.04 -34.73 -16.62
N GLU A 111 8.05 -34.28 -15.82
CA GLU A 111 6.62 -34.41 -16.14
C GLU A 111 5.71 -33.72 -15.09
N ASN A 112 4.92 -32.78 -15.61
CA ASN A 112 3.55 -32.33 -15.32
C ASN A 112 2.88 -32.67 -13.95
N LEU A 113 2.26 -31.67 -13.30
CA LEU A 113 0.82 -31.38 -13.47
C LEU A 113 0.36 -30.12 -12.69
N ASP A 114 -0.57 -29.43 -13.34
CA ASP A 114 -1.61 -28.53 -12.83
C ASP A 114 -1.37 -27.00 -12.82
N ASN A 115 -2.24 -26.37 -13.63
CA ASN A 115 -2.28 -24.99 -14.02
C ASN A 115 -3.19 -24.21 -13.08
N GLY A 116 -2.60 -23.47 -12.14
CA GLY A 116 -3.23 -22.28 -11.58
C GLY A 116 -2.47 -21.05 -12.08
N VAL A 117 -3.02 -20.30 -13.03
CA VAL A 117 -2.45 -19.02 -13.49
C VAL A 117 -2.52 -18.02 -12.33
N ILE A 118 -1.49 -18.00 -11.50
CA ILE A 118 -1.30 -16.98 -10.48
C ILE A 118 -0.67 -15.78 -11.18
N ASP A 119 -1.44 -14.70 -11.29
CA ASP A 119 -1.03 -13.43 -11.89
C ASP A 119 0.30 -12.95 -11.27
N GLN A 120 1.34 -12.88 -12.10
CA GLN A 120 2.70 -12.49 -11.69
C GLN A 120 2.76 -11.08 -11.08
N ARG A 121 1.71 -10.26 -11.20
CA ARG A 121 1.60 -8.96 -10.52
C ARG A 121 1.36 -9.06 -9.02
N VAL A 122 0.86 -10.18 -8.49
CA VAL A 122 0.58 -10.34 -7.05
C VAL A 122 1.78 -10.91 -6.27
N LEU A 123 2.79 -11.45 -6.97
CA LEU A 123 4.00 -12.00 -6.36
C LEU A 123 5.07 -10.96 -6.02
N LYS A 124 5.02 -9.75 -6.59
CA LYS A 124 6.00 -8.69 -6.29
C LYS A 124 5.81 -8.04 -4.92
N GLN A 125 4.63 -8.16 -4.29
CA GLN A 125 4.39 -7.62 -2.95
C GLN A 125 4.65 -8.65 -1.83
N ARG A 126 4.53 -9.96 -2.11
CA ARG A 126 4.57 -11.00 -1.07
C ARG A 126 5.93 -11.67 -0.83
N ARG A 127 6.93 -11.48 -1.70
CA ARG A 127 8.27 -12.06 -1.50
C ARG A 127 9.23 -11.22 -0.64
N ASN A 128 8.92 -9.96 -0.35
CA ASN A 128 9.83 -9.09 0.43
C ASN A 128 9.58 -9.05 1.95
N VAL A 129 8.49 -9.61 2.46
CA VAL A 129 8.21 -9.55 3.92
C VAL A 129 8.94 -10.65 4.70
N LYS A 130 9.26 -11.79 4.06
CA LYS A 130 9.82 -12.96 4.76
C LYS A 130 11.34 -13.12 4.64
N HIS A 131 12.02 -12.29 3.83
CA HIS A 131 13.47 -12.43 3.60
C HIS A 131 14.31 -11.20 4.00
N VAL A 132 13.69 -10.17 4.61
CA VAL A 132 14.43 -9.04 5.21
C VAL A 132 14.68 -9.24 6.71
N LEU A 133 14.06 -10.24 7.33
CA LEU A 133 14.37 -10.66 8.71
C LEU A 133 15.59 -11.60 8.76
N ALA A 134 16.61 -11.35 7.93
CA ALA A 134 17.90 -11.99 8.03
C ALA A 134 18.83 -11.10 8.87
N ARG A 135 18.77 -11.29 10.19
CA ARG A 135 19.87 -11.09 11.15
C ARG A 135 20.79 -9.88 10.87
N ASN A 136 20.25 -8.66 10.96
CA ASN A 136 21.07 -7.46 10.99
C ASN A 136 21.88 -7.46 12.29
N LYS A 137 23.20 -7.73 12.20
CA LYS A 137 24.13 -7.28 13.23
C LYS A 137 24.04 -5.76 13.24
N ALA A 138 23.51 -5.18 14.31
CA ALA A 138 23.36 -3.74 14.42
C ALA A 138 24.72 -3.07 14.18
N LEU A 139 24.81 -2.29 13.11
CA LEU A 139 25.92 -1.36 12.95
C LEU A 139 25.80 -0.35 14.09
N GLN A 140 26.90 -0.07 14.78
CA GLN A 140 26.86 0.95 15.83
C GLN A 140 26.65 2.32 15.17
N TRP A 141 25.69 3.09 15.68
CA TRP A 141 25.50 4.49 15.30
C TRP A 141 26.73 5.28 15.76
N THR A 142 27.71 5.45 14.88
CA THR A 142 28.85 6.32 15.15
C THR A 142 28.35 7.76 15.28
N LYS A 143 29.02 8.58 16.10
CA LYS A 143 28.64 9.99 16.35
C LYS A 143 28.48 10.82 15.06
N SER A 144 29.09 10.37 13.96
CA SER A 144 28.89 10.91 12.62
C SER A 144 28.15 9.89 11.77
N TYR A 145 26.91 10.23 11.39
CA TYR A 145 26.13 9.46 10.42
C TYR A 145 26.72 9.67 9.01
N VAL A 146 26.84 8.59 8.24
CA VAL A 146 27.31 8.62 6.86
C VAL A 146 26.12 8.38 5.94
N LEU A 147 25.96 9.21 4.92
CA LEU A 147 24.84 9.06 3.98
C LEU A 147 24.93 7.72 3.23
N PRO A 148 23.78 7.06 2.99
CA PRO A 148 23.75 5.85 2.18
C PRO A 148 24.13 6.14 0.74
N GLU A 149 24.53 5.10 0.03
CA GLU A 149 24.69 5.18 -1.41
C GLU A 149 23.31 5.33 -2.07
N PHE A 150 23.04 6.51 -2.61
CA PHE A 150 21.79 6.80 -3.33
C PHE A 150 21.74 6.09 -4.70
N PRO A 151 20.53 5.79 -5.22
CA PRO A 151 20.36 5.26 -6.56
C PRO A 151 20.83 6.28 -7.61
N TYR A 152 21.15 5.80 -8.81
CA TYR A 152 21.80 6.62 -9.86
C TYR A 152 21.02 7.88 -10.22
N ASP A 153 19.70 7.80 -10.33
CA ASP A 153 18.83 8.94 -10.64
C ASP A 153 18.89 10.03 -9.57
N VAL A 154 18.86 9.64 -8.30
CA VAL A 154 19.05 10.56 -7.16
C VAL A 154 20.46 11.14 -7.19
N LYS A 155 21.50 10.33 -7.42
CA LYS A 155 22.89 10.81 -7.54
C LYS A 155 23.06 11.84 -8.65
N CYS A 156 22.52 11.59 -9.84
CA CYS A 156 22.57 12.54 -10.96
C CYS A 156 21.92 13.87 -10.58
N MET A 157 20.71 13.83 -10.02
CA MET A 157 20.00 15.04 -9.61
C MET A 157 20.74 15.81 -8.50
N LEU A 158 21.33 15.12 -7.53
CA LEU A 158 22.14 15.74 -6.48
C LEU A 158 23.43 16.38 -7.05
N ALA A 159 24.05 15.74 -8.04
CA ALA A 159 25.25 16.26 -8.71
C ALA A 159 24.92 17.50 -9.58
N GLU A 160 23.74 17.51 -10.20
CA GLU A 160 23.23 18.65 -10.97
C GLU A 160 22.77 19.83 -10.09
N GLN A 161 22.70 19.66 -8.76
CA GLN A 161 22.27 20.67 -7.79
C GLN A 161 20.90 21.27 -8.10
N LYS A 162 20.00 20.47 -8.70
CA LYS A 162 18.63 20.89 -9.00
C LYS A 162 17.73 20.70 -7.80
N CYS A 163 16.85 21.67 -7.55
CA CYS A 163 15.83 21.54 -6.51
C CYS A 163 14.98 20.28 -6.75
N PRO A 164 14.91 19.35 -5.77
CA PRO A 164 14.23 18.08 -5.98
C PRO A 164 12.71 18.28 -6.02
N ASP A 165 12.09 17.70 -7.05
CA ASP A 165 10.63 17.64 -7.14
C ASP A 165 10.04 16.77 -6.02
N HIS A 166 8.70 16.66 -5.99
CA HIS A 166 8.03 15.87 -4.95
C HIS A 166 8.42 14.38 -4.96
N SER A 167 8.57 13.78 -6.15
CA SER A 167 8.91 12.37 -6.31
C SER A 167 10.33 12.09 -5.82
N MET A 168 11.27 12.97 -6.18
CA MET A 168 12.67 12.86 -5.80
C MET A 168 12.87 13.06 -4.31
N ARG A 169 12.16 14.04 -3.71
CA ARG A 169 12.12 14.22 -2.25
C ARG A 169 11.63 12.97 -1.54
N ILE A 170 10.56 12.33 -2.04
CA ILE A 170 10.09 11.04 -1.50
C ILE A 170 11.22 10.03 -1.56
N ARG A 171 11.82 9.78 -2.73
CA ARG A 171 12.89 8.77 -2.89
C ARG A 171 14.05 8.98 -1.93
N ILE A 172 14.55 10.21 -1.79
CA ILE A 172 15.64 10.51 -0.84
C ILE A 172 15.23 10.08 0.57
N ILE A 173 14.02 10.45 1.02
CA ILE A 173 13.48 10.06 2.32
C ILE A 173 13.33 8.54 2.47
N GLU A 174 12.92 7.82 1.42
CA GLU A 174 12.81 6.36 1.45
C GLU A 174 14.17 5.70 1.69
N PHE A 175 15.21 6.15 0.99
CA PHE A 175 16.56 5.64 1.14
C PHE A 175 17.15 5.95 2.52
N LEU A 176 16.97 7.18 3.00
CA LEU A 176 17.40 7.56 4.35
C LEU A 176 16.68 6.72 5.41
N GLN A 177 15.37 6.52 5.28
CA GLN A 177 14.62 5.70 6.22
C GLN A 177 15.08 4.23 6.21
N ALA A 178 15.31 3.65 5.03
CA ALA A 178 15.80 2.28 4.91
C ALA A 178 17.20 2.12 5.52
N ASP A 179 18.08 3.10 5.30
CA ASP A 179 19.41 3.08 5.89
C ASP A 179 19.37 3.20 7.43
N MET A 180 18.58 4.15 7.94
CA MET A 180 18.41 4.33 9.39
C MET A 180 17.95 3.04 10.08
N THR A 181 17.09 2.23 9.47
CA THR A 181 16.60 0.99 10.10
C THR A 181 17.70 -0.04 10.40
N LYS A 182 18.85 0.02 9.71
CA LYS A 182 20.00 -0.86 9.98
C LYS A 182 20.59 -0.67 11.38
N TYR A 183 20.42 0.53 11.95
CA TYR A 183 20.99 0.93 13.23
C TYR A 183 19.99 0.91 14.40
N LEU A 184 18.71 0.63 14.13
CA LEU A 184 17.65 0.74 15.14
C LEU A 184 17.38 -0.57 15.89
N GLU A 185 18.19 -1.62 15.70
CA GLU A 185 18.01 -2.91 16.40
C GLU A 185 16.57 -3.47 16.29
N GLY A 186 15.93 -3.29 15.14
CA GLY A 186 14.53 -3.70 14.91
C GLY A 186 13.48 -2.71 15.44
N SER A 187 13.88 -1.64 16.13
CA SER A 187 12.99 -0.54 16.53
C SER A 187 12.53 0.25 15.30
N LEU A 188 11.27 0.68 15.34
CA LEU A 188 10.72 1.64 14.37
C LEU A 188 10.64 3.06 14.93
N TYR A 189 11.28 3.32 16.07
CA TYR A 189 11.25 4.60 16.77
C TYR A 189 12.65 5.21 16.87
N PRO A 190 13.14 5.88 15.80
CA PRO A 190 14.35 6.67 15.90
C PRO A 190 14.22 7.77 16.95
N SER A 191 15.32 8.07 17.63
CA SER A 191 15.43 9.18 18.58
C SER A 191 15.47 10.53 17.85
N THR A 192 15.16 11.61 18.57
CA THR A 192 15.28 12.97 18.02
C THR A 192 16.68 13.26 17.49
N GLN A 193 17.72 12.77 18.16
CA GLN A 193 19.11 12.98 17.75
C GLN A 193 19.43 12.23 16.45
N GLN A 194 18.94 11.00 16.30
CA GLN A 194 19.15 10.23 15.06
C GLN A 194 18.54 10.94 13.84
N TYR A 195 17.36 11.55 13.99
CA TYR A 195 16.82 12.40 12.92
C TYR A 195 17.69 13.62 12.63
N ASN A 196 18.24 14.26 13.67
CA ASN A 196 19.11 15.42 13.51
C ASN A 196 20.39 15.06 12.75
N ASP A 197 21.07 13.99 13.16
CA ASP A 197 22.34 13.58 12.57
C ASP A 197 22.19 13.26 11.07
N VAL A 198 21.11 12.56 10.69
CA VAL A 198 20.83 12.20 9.29
C VAL A 198 20.55 13.42 8.44
N VAL A 199 19.71 14.33 8.93
CA VAL A 199 19.36 15.56 8.20
C VAL A 199 20.57 16.48 8.11
N ASN A 200 21.38 16.60 9.18
CA ASN A 200 22.62 17.37 9.15
C ASN A 200 23.61 16.80 8.13
N ALA A 201 23.79 15.47 8.08
CA ALA A 201 24.64 14.84 7.07
C ALA A 201 24.14 15.12 5.65
N LEU A 202 22.82 15.06 5.42
CA LEU A 202 22.21 15.37 4.13
C LEU A 202 22.50 16.81 3.69
N LEU A 203 22.27 17.77 4.58
CA LEU A 203 22.44 19.19 4.27
C LEU A 203 23.91 19.61 4.21
N GLN A 204 24.80 18.95 4.96
CA GLN A 204 26.24 19.14 4.84
C GLN A 204 26.78 18.64 3.49
N ALA A 205 26.28 17.49 3.00
CA ALA A 205 26.68 16.97 1.69
C ALA A 205 26.04 17.74 0.53
N HIS A 206 24.83 18.28 0.72
CA HIS A 206 24.04 18.94 -0.31
C HIS A 206 23.43 20.26 0.22
N PRO A 207 24.24 21.34 0.36
CA PRO A 207 23.79 22.60 0.93
C PRO A 207 22.63 23.28 0.18
N PHE A 208 22.52 23.05 -1.14
CA PHE A 208 21.44 23.58 -1.97
C PHE A 208 20.04 23.07 -1.55
N LEU A 209 19.96 22.00 -0.76
CA LEU A 209 18.69 21.49 -0.21
C LEU A 209 18.16 22.34 0.96
N ASP A 210 18.91 23.34 1.41
CA ASP A 210 18.58 24.30 2.47
C ASP A 210 18.67 25.75 1.97
N GLU A 211 18.40 26.00 0.69
CA GLU A 211 18.51 27.33 0.08
C GLU A 211 17.70 28.40 0.83
N ASP A 212 16.49 28.06 1.28
CA ASP A 212 15.60 28.95 2.04
C ASP A 212 15.88 28.96 3.57
N GLY A 213 16.91 28.25 4.04
CA GLY A 213 17.25 28.10 5.47
C GLY A 213 16.22 27.32 6.31
N CYS A 214 15.20 26.73 5.66
CA CYS A 214 14.15 25.94 6.30
C CYS A 214 14.21 24.43 6.00
N GLY A 215 15.18 24.01 5.18
CA GLY A 215 15.42 22.65 4.74
C GLY A 215 15.54 21.69 5.92
N PHE A 216 16.27 22.05 6.98
CA PHE A 216 16.42 21.20 8.15
C PHE A 216 15.08 20.72 8.72
N PHE A 217 14.13 21.64 8.90
CA PHE A 217 12.81 21.30 9.45
C PHE A 217 11.96 20.51 8.45
N LEU A 218 12.04 20.82 7.16
CA LEU A 218 11.31 20.13 6.10
C LEU A 218 11.76 18.67 5.98
N TRP A 219 13.06 18.42 5.85
CA TRP A 219 13.63 17.09 5.73
C TRP A 219 13.42 16.27 7.00
N LYS A 220 13.62 16.88 8.18
CA LYS A 220 13.34 16.23 9.47
C LYS A 220 11.87 15.84 9.60
N ARG A 221 10.94 16.72 9.20
CA ARG A 221 9.51 16.42 9.22
C ARG A 221 9.15 15.29 8.27
N ALA A 222 9.63 15.35 7.02
CA ALA A 222 9.37 14.33 6.02
C ALA A 222 9.86 12.94 6.47
N LEU A 223 11.05 12.88 7.08
CA LEU A 223 11.63 11.66 7.61
C LEU A 223 10.82 11.10 8.80
N LYS A 224 10.40 11.97 9.74
CA LYS A 224 9.50 11.58 10.84
C LYS A 224 8.16 11.06 10.34
N ASP A 225 7.58 11.73 9.34
CA ASP A 225 6.32 11.33 8.72
C ASP A 225 6.46 9.97 8.02
N ARG A 226 7.61 9.70 7.37
CA ARG A 226 7.88 8.39 6.79
C ARG A 226 7.84 7.27 7.83
N PHE A 227 8.58 7.37 8.93
CA PHE A 227 8.52 6.38 10.03
C PHE A 227 7.12 6.26 10.63
N LYS A 228 6.40 7.36 10.77
CA LYS A 228 4.99 7.35 11.20
C LYS A 228 4.11 6.53 10.25
N TYR A 229 4.27 6.68 8.94
CA TYR A 229 3.49 5.92 7.95
C TYR A 229 3.90 4.44 7.88
N VAL A 230 5.19 4.12 8.02
CA VAL A 230 5.66 2.73 8.12
C VAL A 230 5.00 2.00 9.32
N ARG A 231 4.88 2.67 10.48
CA ARG A 231 4.25 2.10 11.68
C ARG A 231 2.72 2.01 11.61
N ARG A 232 2.08 2.76 10.70
CA ARG A 232 0.62 2.85 10.66
C ARG A 232 -0.06 1.50 10.40
N PRO A 233 0.32 0.70 9.38
CA PRO A 233 -0.29 -0.60 9.10
C PRO A 233 0.18 -1.75 9.99
N ILE A 234 1.17 -1.53 10.88
CA ILE A 234 1.76 -2.60 11.71
C ILE A 234 0.89 -2.83 12.95
N GLU A 235 0.43 -4.06 13.16
CA GLU A 235 -0.47 -4.46 14.25
C GLU A 235 0.13 -5.54 15.17
N ASP A 236 1.25 -6.12 14.76
CA ASP A 236 1.90 -7.29 15.35
C ASP A 236 3.23 -6.95 16.05
N ASP A 237 3.93 -5.89 15.64
CA ASP A 237 5.14 -5.43 16.35
C ASP A 237 4.80 -4.92 17.76
N GLU A 238 5.38 -5.55 18.78
CA GLU A 238 5.05 -5.26 20.17
C GLU A 238 5.34 -3.80 20.56
N GLN A 239 6.43 -3.22 20.05
CA GLN A 239 6.82 -1.84 20.39
C GLN A 239 5.81 -0.85 19.80
N VAL A 240 5.37 -1.09 18.55
CA VAL A 240 4.33 -0.30 17.88
C VAL A 240 2.99 -0.46 18.59
N VAL A 241 2.57 -1.67 18.95
CA VAL A 241 1.31 -1.93 19.67
C VAL A 241 1.30 -1.21 21.01
N ARG A 242 2.35 -1.37 21.83
CA ARG A 242 2.47 -0.67 23.14
C ARG A 242 2.36 0.84 22.99
N ASN A 243 3.06 1.43 22.02
CA ASN A 243 3.03 2.87 21.79
C ASN A 243 1.69 3.36 21.23
N LYS A 244 1.02 2.58 20.36
CA LYS A 244 -0.35 2.88 19.90
C LYS A 244 -1.35 2.83 21.05
N CYS A 245 -1.24 1.86 21.96
CA CYS A 245 -2.09 1.79 23.15
C CYS A 245 -1.87 2.99 24.10
N LYS A 246 -0.61 3.43 24.25
CA LYS A 246 -0.25 4.53 25.17
C LYS A 246 -0.60 5.92 24.63
N PHE A 247 -0.36 6.18 23.34
CA PHE A 247 -0.43 7.52 22.75
C PHE A 247 -1.43 7.65 21.60
N GLY A 248 -1.97 6.54 21.11
CA GLY A 248 -2.97 6.54 20.05
C GLY A 248 -4.29 7.12 20.54
N HIS A 249 -4.97 7.88 19.68
CA HIS A 249 -6.33 8.30 19.97
C HIS A 249 -7.22 7.06 19.97
N ARG A 250 -7.94 6.83 21.08
CA ARG A 250 -8.94 5.75 21.20
C ARG A 250 -10.14 6.04 20.31
N ARG A 251 -9.99 5.91 18.98
CA ARG A 251 -11.13 5.86 18.08
C ARG A 251 -11.62 4.42 18.01
N GLY A 252 -12.68 4.13 18.78
CA GLY A 252 -13.56 2.99 18.54
C GLY A 252 -13.07 1.59 18.95
N GLN A 253 -12.03 1.45 19.77
CA GLN A 253 -11.69 0.14 20.31
C GLN A 253 -12.54 -0.16 21.56
N THR A 254 -13.73 -0.73 21.35
CA THR A 254 -14.33 -1.64 22.33
C THR A 254 -13.34 -2.77 22.50
N LYS A 255 -12.74 -2.85 23.68
CA LYS A 255 -11.75 -3.84 24.07
C LYS A 255 -12.40 -5.22 23.90
N LYS A 256 -12.16 -5.91 22.77
CA LYS A 256 -12.41 -7.35 22.66
C LYS A 256 -11.36 -8.02 23.54
N PHE A 257 -11.63 -8.08 24.83
CA PHE A 257 -10.97 -9.07 25.67
C PHE A 257 -11.41 -10.42 25.15
N LEU A 258 -10.47 -11.16 24.55
CA LEU A 258 -10.56 -12.62 24.61
C LEU A 258 -10.55 -12.98 26.09
N PRO A 259 -11.46 -13.84 26.58
CA PRO A 259 -11.44 -14.25 27.97
C PRO A 259 -10.19 -15.10 28.16
N ASP A 260 -9.21 -14.53 28.85
CA ASP A 260 -8.08 -15.29 29.35
C ASP A 260 -8.63 -16.27 30.38
N THR A 261 -8.35 -17.55 30.14
CA THR A 261 -8.69 -18.61 31.08
C THR A 261 -7.73 -18.51 32.25
N ASN A 262 -8.24 -18.68 33.47
CA ASN A 262 -7.54 -18.58 34.76
C ASN A 262 -7.21 -17.17 35.24
N SER A 263 -7.99 -16.71 36.23
CA SER A 263 -7.49 -15.83 37.29
C SER A 263 -8.30 -16.13 38.54
N ASP A 264 -7.62 -16.76 39.49
CA ASP A 264 -8.15 -17.28 40.75
C ASP A 264 -8.89 -16.23 41.59
N GLU A 265 -9.94 -16.73 42.22
CA GLU A 265 -10.91 -16.08 43.07
C GLU A 265 -10.26 -15.62 44.40
N ILE A 266 -9.77 -14.37 44.47
CA ILE A 266 -9.34 -13.78 45.74
C ILE A 266 -10.58 -13.33 46.53
N LYS A 267 -11.07 -14.21 47.42
CA LYS A 267 -12.08 -13.88 48.43
C LYS A 267 -11.49 -12.95 49.50
N ILE A 268 -11.91 -11.69 49.49
CA ILE A 268 -11.62 -10.75 50.58
C ILE A 268 -12.56 -11.05 51.74
N VAL A 269 -12.04 -11.70 52.78
CA VAL A 269 -12.74 -11.88 54.06
C VAL A 269 -12.71 -10.56 54.84
N ARG A 270 -13.89 -9.97 55.09
CA ARG A 270 -14.05 -8.83 55.99
C ARG A 270 -14.03 -9.31 57.44
N ILE A 271 -12.97 -8.99 58.18
CA ILE A 271 -12.93 -9.15 59.64
C ILE A 271 -13.62 -7.93 60.26
N LYS A 272 -14.68 -8.17 61.02
CA LYS A 272 -15.41 -7.17 61.81
C LYS A 272 -14.78 -7.14 63.20
N VAL A 273 -14.15 -6.03 63.58
CA VAL A 273 -13.71 -5.80 64.97
C VAL A 273 -14.80 -4.98 65.66
N SER A 274 -15.40 -5.58 66.68
CA SER A 274 -16.35 -4.95 67.59
C SER A 274 -15.59 -4.36 68.78
N ALA A 275 -15.88 -3.11 69.12
CA ALA A 275 -15.70 -2.53 70.45
C ALA A 275 -16.81 -1.52 70.67
#